data_AF-A0A6C0JIK9-F1
#
_entry.id   AF-A0A6C0JIK9-F1
#
_cell.length_a   1.000
_cell.length_b   1.000
_cell.length_c   1.000
_cell.angle_alpha   90.00
_cell.angle_beta   90.00
_cell.angle_gamma   90.00
#
_symmetry.space_group_name_H-M   'P 1'
#
loop_
_entity.id
_entity.type
_entity.pdbx_description
1 polymer ?
#
loop_
_entity_poly.entity_id
_entity_poly.type
_entity_poly.pdbx_seq_one_letter_code
_entity_poly.pdbx_strand_id
1 'polypeptide(L)'
;MNVICHRIDYYSQNNINLIDSYIKKGINSFEIDIQLCKDEIVIFHDFSLTSKGINKNVSEFPLEQLEKYGIYSIDKLFSLLTNYSKVNIFLDLKGFNEKLIGKLYEKLINIDLSKNTFYIQSFNHYFINLLKKLLGNNIKNIFFGYLIGTYMDIHWHKYIKNIDYLCIDNQFISKFIKKIEKPLYVYNCNSKEELTCESRFLSGIITDFPFNFKRN
;
A
#
# COMPACT_ATOMS: atom_id res chain seq x y z
N MET A 1 17.25 -4.54 3.26
CA MET A 1 15.91 -4.85 2.74
C MET A 1 14.90 -4.46 3.81
N ASN A 2 13.92 -3.64 3.45
CA ASN A 2 12.85 -3.22 4.35
C ASN A 2 11.84 -4.35 4.53
N VAL A 3 11.25 -4.45 5.72
CA VAL A 3 10.15 -5.36 6.01
C VAL A 3 8.91 -4.51 6.17
N ILE A 4 7.94 -4.71 5.29
CA ILE A 4 6.68 -3.98 5.23
C ILE A 4 5.59 -4.90 5.75
N CYS A 5 4.89 -4.47 6.79
CA CYS A 5 3.80 -5.23 7.37
C CYS A 5 2.57 -5.15 6.46
N HIS A 6 2.21 -6.26 5.83
CA HIS A 6 1.04 -6.38 4.97
C HIS A 6 -0.22 -6.16 5.81
N ARG A 7 -1.05 -5.19 5.41
CA ARG A 7 -2.31 -4.84 6.08
C ARG A 7 -2.20 -4.66 7.59
N ILE A 8 -1.04 -4.22 8.10
CA ILE A 8 -0.74 -3.98 9.53
C ILE A 8 -0.74 -5.23 10.44
N ASP A 9 -1.65 -6.17 10.26
CA ASP A 9 -1.74 -7.42 11.04
C ASP A 9 -2.45 -8.51 10.24
N TYR A 10 -2.02 -9.76 10.41
CA TYR A 10 -2.59 -10.91 9.70
C TYR A 10 -4.05 -11.19 10.11
N TYR A 11 -4.35 -11.09 11.41
CA TYR A 11 -5.67 -11.43 11.96
C TYR A 11 -6.64 -10.24 11.95
N SER A 12 -6.11 -9.03 12.16
CA SER A 12 -6.85 -7.77 12.23
C SER A 12 -6.43 -6.85 11.09
N GLN A 13 -6.54 -7.35 9.86
CA GLN A 13 -6.12 -6.64 8.65
C GLN A 13 -6.68 -5.22 8.59
N ASN A 14 -5.82 -4.28 8.21
CA ASN A 14 -6.10 -2.86 8.04
C ASN A 14 -6.55 -2.13 9.33
N ASN A 15 -6.35 -2.73 10.52
CA ASN A 15 -6.63 -2.07 11.79
C ASN A 15 -5.51 -1.08 12.19
N ILE A 16 -5.68 0.18 11.80
CA ILE A 16 -4.71 1.26 12.07
C ILE A 16 -4.41 1.49 13.56
N ASN A 17 -5.28 1.09 14.48
CA ASN A 17 -5.02 1.26 15.91
C ASN A 17 -3.85 0.38 16.39
N LEU A 18 -3.45 -0.64 15.62
CA LEU A 18 -2.32 -1.50 15.95
C LEU A 18 -0.96 -0.90 15.58
N ILE A 19 -0.93 0.17 14.77
CA ILE A 19 0.31 0.79 14.27
C ILE A 19 1.26 1.18 15.42
N ASP A 20 0.76 1.81 16.49
CA ASP A 20 1.57 2.16 17.68
C ASP A 20 2.31 0.94 18.26
N SER A 21 1.58 -0.16 18.44
CA SER A 21 2.12 -1.39 19.01
C SER A 21 3.20 -2.02 18.11
N TYR A 22 3.03 -1.92 16.78
CA TYR A 22 4.02 -2.41 15.82
C TYR A 22 5.26 -1.50 15.77
N ILE A 23 5.08 -0.18 15.82
CA ILE A 23 6.19 0.79 15.92
C ILE A 23 7.00 0.54 17.19
N LYS A 24 6.36 0.34 18.34
CA LYS A 24 7.03 -0.02 19.60
C LYS A 24 7.81 -1.33 19.52
N LYS A 25 7.33 -2.27 18.69
CA LYS A 25 8.05 -3.51 18.37
C LYS A 25 9.08 -3.32 17.26
N GLY A 26 9.35 -2.12 16.78
CA GLY A 26 10.36 -1.80 15.78
C GLY A 26 9.96 -2.11 14.33
N ILE A 27 8.67 -2.13 14.01
CA ILE A 27 8.14 -2.18 12.64
C ILE A 27 7.64 -0.78 12.27
N ASN A 28 8.23 -0.15 11.26
CA ASN A 28 7.93 1.23 10.87
C ASN A 28 7.42 1.34 9.44
N SER A 29 7.15 0.23 8.76
CA SER A 29 6.70 0.20 7.38
C SER A 29 5.44 -0.65 7.28
N PHE A 30 4.36 -0.07 6.76
CA PHE A 30 3.04 -0.70 6.69
C PHE A 30 2.48 -0.58 5.29
N GLU A 31 1.91 -1.66 4.79
CA GLU A 31 1.05 -1.65 3.61
C GLU A 31 -0.41 -1.63 4.07
N ILE A 32 -1.22 -0.81 3.41
CA ILE A 32 -2.60 -0.51 3.79
C ILE A 32 -3.42 -0.36 2.51
N ASP A 33 -4.52 -1.11 2.43
CA ASP A 33 -5.46 -1.01 1.32
C ASP A 33 -6.44 0.15 1.55
N ILE A 34 -6.65 0.97 0.52
CA ILE A 34 -7.67 2.03 0.56
C ILE A 34 -8.61 1.95 -0.63
N GLN A 35 -9.88 2.30 -0.40
CA GLN A 35 -10.91 2.33 -1.42
C GLN A 35 -11.97 3.39 -1.09
N LEU A 36 -12.89 3.65 -2.03
CA LEU A 36 -14.04 4.50 -1.78
C LEU A 36 -15.16 3.74 -1.10
N CYS A 37 -15.72 4.34 -0.04
CA CYS A 37 -17.09 4.08 0.37
C CYS A 37 -18.06 5.04 -0.35
N LYS A 38 -19.29 5.17 0.16
CA LYS A 38 -20.31 6.04 -0.45
C LYS A 38 -19.86 7.50 -0.57
N ASP A 39 -19.21 8.02 0.46
CA ASP A 39 -18.90 9.44 0.62
C ASP A 39 -17.42 9.74 0.85
N GLU A 40 -16.62 8.80 1.34
CA GLU A 40 -15.21 9.02 1.73
C GLU A 40 -14.24 7.91 1.30
N ILE A 41 -12.94 8.11 1.59
CA ILE A 41 -11.90 7.09 1.45
C ILE A 41 -11.79 6.30 2.76
N VAL A 42 -11.91 4.98 2.66
CA VAL A 42 -11.81 4.04 3.78
C VAL A 42 -10.62 3.10 3.62
N ILE A 43 -10.15 2.60 4.76
CA ILE A 43 -9.05 1.64 4.88
C ILE A 43 -9.66 0.24 4.98
N PHE A 44 -9.67 -0.48 3.86
CA PHE A 44 -10.27 -1.81 3.74
C PHE A 44 -9.87 -2.48 2.43
N HIS A 45 -9.68 -3.81 2.45
CA HIS A 45 -9.23 -4.57 1.28
C HIS A 45 -10.37 -4.99 0.34
N ASP A 46 -11.37 -5.68 0.87
CA ASP A 46 -12.41 -6.33 0.06
C ASP A 46 -13.41 -5.30 -0.48
N PHE A 47 -13.95 -5.50 -1.68
CA PHE A 47 -15.02 -4.63 -2.19
C PHE A 47 -16.37 -4.89 -1.48
N SER A 48 -16.56 -6.09 -0.92
CA SER A 48 -17.74 -6.48 -0.15
C SER A 48 -17.45 -6.54 1.35
N LEU A 49 -18.50 -6.34 2.16
CA LEU A 49 -18.44 -6.46 3.61
C LEU A 49 -18.70 -7.89 4.09
N THR A 50 -18.54 -8.90 3.22
CA THR A 50 -18.82 -10.31 3.54
C THR A 50 -17.93 -10.81 4.67
N SER A 51 -16.66 -10.37 4.72
CA SER A 51 -15.73 -10.65 5.83
C SER A 51 -16.16 -10.04 7.17
N LYS A 52 -17.14 -9.13 7.16
CA LYS A 52 -17.82 -8.57 8.34
C LYS A 52 -19.21 -9.16 8.57
N GLY A 53 -19.61 -10.19 7.81
CA GLY A 53 -20.92 -10.83 7.90
C GLY A 53 -22.05 -10.06 7.21
N ILE A 54 -21.74 -9.09 6.35
CA ILE A 54 -22.72 -8.22 5.69
C ILE A 54 -22.70 -8.46 4.18
N ASN A 55 -23.83 -8.87 3.61
CA ASN A 55 -23.94 -9.14 2.18
C ASN A 55 -24.22 -7.87 1.35
N LYS A 56 -23.28 -6.91 1.38
CA LYS A 56 -23.34 -5.64 0.62
C LYS A 56 -21.93 -5.14 0.29
N ASN A 57 -21.83 -4.21 -0.68
CA ASN A 57 -20.55 -3.58 -1.02
C ASN A 57 -20.20 -2.42 -0.08
N VAL A 58 -18.91 -2.17 0.08
CA VAL A 58 -18.37 -1.04 0.86
C VAL A 58 -18.87 0.31 0.31
N SER A 59 -18.98 0.42 -1.01
CA SER A 59 -19.44 1.62 -1.72
C SER A 59 -20.90 2.01 -1.43
N GLU A 60 -21.68 1.11 -0.83
CA GLU A 60 -23.09 1.37 -0.50
C GLU A 60 -23.26 2.06 0.87
N PHE A 61 -22.23 2.05 1.72
CA PHE A 61 -22.30 2.55 3.08
C PHE A 61 -21.58 3.89 3.24
N PRO A 62 -22.17 4.85 3.99
CA PRO A 62 -21.43 6.02 4.43
C PRO A 62 -20.38 5.65 5.48
N LEU A 63 -19.32 6.44 5.57
CA LEU A 63 -18.20 6.23 6.52
C LEU A 63 -18.69 5.97 7.96
N GLU A 64 -19.61 6.80 8.46
CA GLU A 64 -20.14 6.70 9.84
C GLU A 64 -20.68 5.29 10.17
N GLN A 65 -21.30 4.62 9.19
CA GLN A 65 -21.80 3.26 9.39
C GLN A 65 -20.68 2.22 9.34
N LEU A 66 -19.66 2.44 8.50
CA LEU A 66 -18.50 1.55 8.36
C LEU A 66 -17.62 1.56 9.62
N GLU A 67 -17.50 2.69 10.31
CA GLU A 67 -16.72 2.80 11.54
C GLU A 67 -17.21 1.86 12.65
N LYS A 68 -18.51 1.53 12.67
CA LYS A 68 -19.11 0.55 13.60
C LYS A 68 -18.54 -0.86 13.42
N TYR A 69 -17.95 -1.15 12.26
CA TYR A 69 -17.32 -2.44 11.94
C TYR A 69 -15.78 -2.39 12.01
N GLY A 70 -15.23 -1.30 12.56
CA GLY A 70 -13.79 -1.08 12.64
C GLY A 70 -13.14 -0.75 11.29
N ILE A 71 -13.93 -0.25 10.32
CA ILE A 71 -13.42 0.23 9.03
C ILE A 71 -13.28 1.75 9.14
N TYR A 72 -12.06 2.24 9.06
CA TYR A 72 -11.73 3.64 9.35
C TYR A 72 -11.47 4.46 8.10
N SER A 73 -11.58 5.79 8.21
CA SER A 73 -11.20 6.70 7.15
C SER A 73 -9.68 6.82 7.02
N ILE A 74 -9.22 7.23 5.83
CA ILE A 74 -7.82 7.62 5.63
C ILE A 74 -7.44 8.84 6.48
N ASP A 75 -8.37 9.74 6.78
CA ASP A 75 -8.10 10.92 7.63
C ASP A 75 -7.73 10.50 9.05
N LYS A 76 -8.34 9.42 9.57
CA LYS A 76 -7.98 8.86 10.87
C LYS A 76 -6.55 8.31 10.87
N LEU A 77 -6.12 7.67 9.77
CA LEU A 77 -4.73 7.25 9.59
C LEU A 77 -3.78 8.45 9.55
N PHE A 78 -4.08 9.48 8.75
CA PHE A 78 -3.24 10.68 8.68
C PHE A 78 -3.12 11.39 10.03
N SER A 79 -4.21 11.52 10.77
CA SER A 79 -4.23 12.05 12.14
C SER A 79 -3.33 11.22 13.07
N LEU A 80 -3.45 9.90 13.04
CA LEU A 80 -2.60 8.99 13.84
C LEU A 80 -1.11 9.18 13.53
N LEU A 81 -0.76 9.31 12.24
CA LEU A 81 0.63 9.44 11.78
C LEU A 81 1.31 10.74 12.22
N THR A 82 0.55 11.78 12.63
CA THR A 82 1.13 13.02 13.16
C THR A 82 1.95 12.82 14.44
N ASN A 83 1.65 11.74 15.18
CA ASN A 83 2.34 11.35 16.41
C ASN A 83 3.67 10.61 16.17
N TYR A 84 3.98 10.28 14.92
CA TYR A 84 5.14 9.48 14.56
C TYR A 84 6.01 10.18 13.51
N SER A 85 7.24 9.72 13.40
CA SER A 85 8.16 10.13 12.35
C SER A 85 8.90 8.92 11.81
N LYS A 86 9.39 9.02 10.58
CA LYS A 86 10.11 7.96 9.86
C LYS A 86 9.27 6.68 9.70
N VAL A 87 7.95 6.85 9.55
CA VAL A 87 7.04 5.76 9.16
C VAL A 87 6.90 5.76 7.64
N ASN A 88 7.00 4.58 7.04
CA ASN A 88 6.73 4.36 5.62
C ASN A 88 5.34 3.74 5.47
N ILE A 89 4.48 4.37 4.67
CA ILE A 89 3.12 3.89 4.41
C ILE A 89 2.98 3.57 2.93
N PHE A 90 2.75 2.30 2.62
CA PHE A 90 2.42 1.81 1.30
C PHE A 90 0.90 1.81 1.15
N LEU A 91 0.35 2.79 0.43
CA LEU A 91 -1.08 2.88 0.16
C LEU A 91 -1.40 2.11 -1.14
N ASP A 92 -2.09 0.98 -1.03
CA ASP A 92 -2.62 0.25 -2.18
C ASP A 92 -4.01 0.79 -2.56
N LEU A 93 -4.09 1.45 -3.71
CA LEU A 93 -5.33 2.01 -4.24
C LEU A 93 -6.17 0.92 -4.89
N LYS A 94 -7.31 0.59 -4.30
CA LYS A 94 -8.27 -0.37 -4.87
C LYS A 94 -9.40 0.31 -5.63
N GLY A 95 -9.96 -0.44 -6.58
CA GLY A 95 -11.18 -0.08 -7.30
C GLY A 95 -10.92 0.61 -8.66
N PHE A 96 -12.00 1.16 -9.21
CA PHE A 96 -12.03 1.66 -10.60
C PHE A 96 -12.64 3.06 -10.73
N ASN A 97 -13.14 3.65 -9.65
CA ASN A 97 -13.73 4.97 -9.65
C ASN A 97 -12.69 6.07 -9.40
N GLU A 98 -12.49 6.95 -10.38
CA GLU A 98 -11.54 8.08 -10.33
C GLU A 98 -11.78 9.07 -9.20
N LYS A 99 -13.00 9.10 -8.61
CA LYS A 99 -13.29 9.91 -7.42
C LYS A 99 -12.34 9.58 -6.26
N LEU A 100 -11.77 8.37 -6.22
CA LEU A 100 -10.74 7.99 -5.24
C LEU A 100 -9.52 8.90 -5.39
N ILE A 101 -9.10 9.15 -6.63
CA ILE A 101 -7.91 9.93 -6.96
C ILE A 101 -8.12 11.41 -6.67
N GLY A 102 -9.29 11.96 -7.01
CA GLY A 102 -9.64 13.34 -6.66
C GLY A 102 -9.61 13.57 -5.15
N LYS A 103 -10.29 12.71 -4.37
CA LYS A 103 -10.28 12.80 -2.90
C LYS A 103 -8.89 12.58 -2.30
N LEU A 104 -8.12 11.62 -2.82
CA LEU A 104 -6.78 11.36 -2.31
C LEU A 104 -5.84 12.53 -2.61
N TYR A 105 -5.91 13.11 -3.80
CA TYR A 105 -5.19 14.34 -4.14
C TYR A 105 -5.48 15.46 -3.15
N GLU A 106 -6.76 15.77 -2.91
CA GLU A 106 -7.19 16.80 -1.95
C GLU A 106 -6.61 16.56 -0.56
N LYS A 107 -6.61 15.31 -0.08
CA LYS A 107 -6.05 15.01 1.24
C LYS A 107 -4.52 15.12 1.25
N LEU A 108 -3.83 14.59 0.25
CA LEU A 108 -2.36 14.59 0.18
C LEU A 108 -1.75 15.99 0.12
N ILE A 109 -2.39 16.94 -0.57
CA ILE A 109 -1.90 18.33 -0.63
C ILE A 109 -2.11 19.11 0.66
N ASN A 110 -2.97 18.63 1.55
CA ASN A 110 -3.36 19.32 2.80
C ASN A 110 -2.73 18.71 4.06
N ILE A 111 -1.98 17.61 3.95
CA ILE A 111 -1.29 16.99 5.10
C ILE A 111 0.19 17.36 5.16
N ASP A 112 0.74 17.45 6.37
CA ASP A 112 2.18 17.59 6.57
C ASP A 112 2.88 16.24 6.33
N LEU A 113 3.52 16.14 5.17
CA LEU A 113 4.28 14.97 4.74
C LEU A 113 5.73 14.97 5.23
N SER A 114 6.19 15.99 5.97
CA SER A 114 7.62 16.15 6.28
C SER A 114 8.20 15.04 7.15
N LYS A 115 7.37 14.40 7.98
CA LYS A 115 7.80 13.39 8.96
C LYS A 115 7.76 11.96 8.46
N ASN A 116 6.96 11.66 7.44
CA ASN A 116 6.65 10.29 7.02
C ASN A 116 6.73 10.16 5.49
N THR A 117 6.96 8.93 5.02
CA THR A 117 7.08 8.64 3.59
C THR A 117 5.88 7.84 3.11
N PHE A 118 5.31 8.24 1.97
CA PHE A 118 4.21 7.53 1.33
C PHE A 118 4.66 6.89 0.03
N TYR A 119 4.34 5.61 -0.10
CA TYR A 119 4.53 4.79 -1.28
C TYR A 119 3.15 4.49 -1.85
N ILE A 120 2.76 5.18 -2.91
CA ILE A 120 1.44 4.99 -3.53
C ILE A 120 1.57 3.91 -4.60
N GLN A 121 0.75 2.87 -4.51
CA GLN A 121 0.77 1.74 -5.44
C GLN A 121 -0.64 1.27 -5.81
N SER A 122 -0.76 0.60 -6.94
CA SER A 122 -2.03 0.01 -7.39
C SER A 122 -1.78 -0.98 -8.53
N PHE A 123 -2.66 -1.96 -8.66
CA PHE A 123 -2.82 -2.74 -9.89
C PHE A 123 -3.46 -1.92 -11.02
N ASN A 124 -4.25 -0.92 -10.67
CA ASN A 124 -4.81 0.04 -11.61
C ASN A 124 -3.75 1.10 -11.92
N HIS A 125 -2.86 0.82 -12.88
CA HIS A 125 -1.74 1.73 -13.21
C HIS A 125 -2.22 3.09 -13.70
N TYR A 126 -3.45 3.18 -14.23
CA TYR A 126 -4.06 4.46 -14.60
C TYR A 126 -4.26 5.37 -13.38
N PHE A 127 -4.67 4.85 -12.23
CA PHE A 127 -4.79 5.62 -10.98
C PHE A 127 -3.48 6.26 -10.55
N ILE A 128 -2.39 5.50 -10.66
CA ILE A 128 -1.05 5.98 -10.33
C ILE A 128 -0.62 7.11 -11.27
N ASN A 129 -0.82 6.93 -12.58
CA ASN A 129 -0.49 7.96 -13.56
C ASN A 129 -1.34 9.22 -13.39
N LEU A 130 -2.64 9.06 -13.13
CA LEU A 130 -3.55 10.19 -12.91
C LEU A 130 -3.16 10.98 -11.67
N LEU A 131 -2.95 10.30 -10.54
CA LEU A 131 -2.57 10.97 -9.29
C LEU A 131 -1.20 11.65 -9.41
N LYS A 132 -0.22 10.99 -10.02
CA LYS A 132 1.11 11.57 -10.27
C LYS A 132 1.03 12.81 -11.16
N LYS A 133 0.17 12.80 -12.19
CA LYS A 133 -0.08 13.96 -13.06
C LYS A 133 -0.70 15.13 -12.28
N LEU A 134 -1.66 14.87 -11.39
CA LEU A 134 -2.31 15.90 -10.58
C LEU A 134 -1.36 16.53 -9.56
N LEU A 135 -0.55 15.70 -8.91
CA LEU A 135 0.40 16.11 -7.88
C LEU A 135 1.66 16.79 -8.46
N GLY A 136 2.00 16.49 -9.72
CA GLY A 136 3.18 17.03 -10.39
C GLY A 136 4.50 16.51 -9.81
N ASN A 137 5.60 17.17 -10.18
CA ASN A 137 6.96 16.70 -9.85
C ASN A 137 7.52 17.22 -8.51
N ASN A 138 6.74 18.00 -7.74
CA ASN A 138 7.26 18.75 -6.59
C ASN A 138 6.95 18.13 -5.22
N ILE A 139 6.51 16.86 -5.18
CA ILE A 139 6.09 16.25 -3.91
C ILE A 139 7.23 15.49 -3.28
N LYS A 140 7.76 16.05 -2.21
CA LYS A 140 8.73 15.38 -1.33
C LYS A 140 8.00 14.29 -0.54
N ASN A 141 8.67 13.16 -0.33
CA ASN A 141 8.19 12.03 0.46
C ASN A 141 6.98 11.26 -0.10
N ILE A 142 6.59 11.47 -1.36
CA ILE A 142 5.66 10.59 -2.07
C ILE A 142 6.38 9.91 -3.22
N PHE A 143 6.27 8.58 -3.27
CA PHE A 143 6.82 7.73 -4.32
C PHE A 143 5.69 6.95 -4.96
N PHE A 144 5.70 6.83 -6.28
CA PHE A 144 4.69 6.11 -7.05
C PHE A 144 5.24 4.80 -7.56
N GLY A 145 4.49 3.72 -7.39
CA GLY A 145 4.84 2.38 -7.86
C GLY A 145 3.67 1.66 -8.48
N TYR A 146 3.97 0.60 -9.20
CA TYR A 146 2.98 -0.32 -9.74
C TYR A 146 2.99 -1.63 -8.98
N LEU A 147 1.79 -2.20 -8.77
CA LEU A 147 1.61 -3.59 -8.37
C LEU A 147 1.46 -4.48 -9.61
N ILE A 148 2.07 -5.66 -9.55
CA ILE A 148 2.09 -6.65 -10.65
C ILE A 148 1.90 -8.06 -10.08
N GLY A 149 0.78 -8.70 -10.42
CA GLY A 149 0.38 -10.00 -9.86
C GLY A 149 0.28 -11.14 -10.88
N THR A 150 0.52 -10.87 -12.17
CA THR A 150 0.48 -11.86 -13.24
C THR A 150 1.51 -11.51 -14.32
N TYR A 151 1.63 -12.36 -15.35
CA TYR A 151 2.56 -12.16 -16.47
C TYR A 151 2.36 -10.77 -17.11
N MET A 152 3.39 -9.93 -17.03
CA MET A 152 3.48 -8.72 -17.84
C MET A 152 3.96 -9.10 -19.24
N ASP A 153 3.22 -8.64 -20.25
CA ASP A 153 3.61 -8.79 -21.64
C ASP A 153 4.87 -8.00 -22.02
N ILE A 154 5.41 -8.30 -23.21
CA ILE A 154 6.77 -8.06 -23.75
C ILE A 154 7.34 -6.61 -23.70
N HIS A 155 6.64 -5.61 -23.13
CA HIS A 155 7.08 -4.20 -23.13
C HIS A 155 7.36 -3.56 -21.75
N TRP A 156 7.71 -4.37 -20.74
CA TRP A 156 7.99 -3.92 -19.36
C TRP A 156 8.87 -2.64 -19.26
N HIS A 157 9.90 -2.54 -20.11
CA HIS A 157 10.86 -1.42 -20.13
C HIS A 157 10.24 -0.06 -20.49
N LYS A 158 9.09 -0.03 -21.18
CA LYS A 158 8.32 1.20 -21.43
C LYS A 158 7.39 1.52 -20.26
N TYR A 159 6.81 0.49 -19.64
CA TYR A 159 5.81 0.63 -18.60
C TYR A 159 6.38 1.20 -17.29
N ILE A 160 7.62 0.86 -16.93
CA ILE A 160 8.18 1.26 -15.62
C ILE A 160 9.00 2.56 -15.63
N LYS A 161 9.10 3.27 -16.75
CA LYS A 161 9.94 4.48 -16.83
C LYS A 161 9.43 5.60 -15.91
N ASN A 162 8.11 5.73 -15.80
CA ASN A 162 7.45 6.85 -15.15
C ASN A 162 7.11 6.61 -13.67
N ILE A 163 7.54 5.48 -13.11
CA ILE A 163 7.36 5.14 -11.69
C ILE A 163 8.70 5.18 -10.95
N ASP A 164 8.60 5.29 -9.64
CA ASP A 164 9.72 5.44 -8.72
C ASP A 164 10.18 4.08 -8.19
N TYR A 165 9.26 3.10 -8.08
CA TYR A 165 9.56 1.72 -7.67
C TYR A 165 8.59 0.72 -8.29
N LEU A 166 8.90 -0.57 -8.14
CA LEU A 166 8.05 -1.67 -8.56
C LEU A 166 7.74 -2.60 -7.39
N CYS A 167 6.50 -3.06 -7.29
CA CYS A 167 6.09 -4.07 -6.34
C CYS A 167 5.50 -5.26 -7.11
N ILE A 168 6.10 -6.43 -7.01
CA ILE A 168 5.77 -7.60 -7.85
C ILE A 168 5.51 -8.83 -7.01
N ASP A 169 4.61 -9.66 -7.49
CA ASP A 169 4.31 -10.94 -6.88
C ASP A 169 5.55 -11.86 -6.87
N ASN A 170 5.81 -12.47 -5.71
CA ASN A 170 6.95 -13.33 -5.42
C ASN A 170 7.05 -14.52 -6.38
N GLN A 171 5.95 -15.00 -6.96
CA GLN A 171 5.96 -16.12 -7.89
C GLN A 171 6.54 -15.72 -9.27
N PHE A 172 6.52 -14.43 -9.62
CA PHE A 172 6.91 -13.96 -10.95
C PHE A 172 8.27 -13.27 -10.98
N ILE A 173 8.80 -12.84 -9.84
CA ILE A 173 9.99 -11.98 -9.80
C ILE A 173 11.24 -12.60 -10.46
N SER A 174 11.47 -13.90 -10.27
CA SER A 174 12.66 -14.60 -10.77
C SER A 174 12.89 -14.44 -12.27
N LYS A 175 11.81 -14.29 -13.06
CA LYS A 175 11.86 -14.11 -14.52
C LYS A 175 12.32 -12.71 -14.94
N PHE A 176 12.13 -11.70 -14.10
CA PHE A 176 12.27 -10.28 -14.47
C PHE A 176 13.34 -9.55 -13.68
N ILE A 177 13.80 -10.09 -12.55
CA ILE A 177 14.65 -9.39 -11.59
C ILE A 177 15.90 -8.74 -12.18
N LYS A 178 16.60 -9.45 -13.08
CA LYS A 178 17.83 -8.95 -13.72
C LYS A 178 17.59 -7.78 -14.68
N LYS A 179 16.33 -7.54 -15.06
CA LYS A 179 15.96 -6.46 -15.97
C LYS A 179 15.53 -5.21 -15.20
N ILE A 180 15.16 -5.32 -13.93
CA ILE A 180 14.59 -4.21 -13.16
C ILE A 180 15.72 -3.33 -12.60
N GLU A 181 15.79 -2.08 -13.06
CA GLU A 181 16.76 -1.07 -12.61
C GLU A 181 16.18 -0.12 -11.54
N LYS A 182 14.94 -0.36 -11.11
CA LYS A 182 14.22 0.45 -10.11
C LYS A 182 14.25 -0.25 -8.75
N PRO A 183 14.06 0.49 -7.63
CA PRO A 183 13.76 -0.13 -6.35
C PRO A 183 12.64 -1.16 -6.47
N LEU A 184 12.90 -2.35 -5.94
CA LEU A 184 12.07 -3.52 -6.16
C LEU A 184 11.56 -4.09 -4.85
N TYR A 185 10.25 -4.22 -4.75
CA TYR A 185 9.56 -4.80 -3.61
C TYR A 185 8.85 -6.08 -4.06
N VAL A 186 8.71 -7.03 -3.15
CA VAL A 186 8.02 -8.30 -3.40
C VAL A 186 6.86 -8.49 -2.42
N TYR A 187 5.75 -9.04 -2.91
CA TYR A 187 4.57 -9.42 -2.13
C TYR A 187 4.02 -10.77 -2.63
N ASN A 188 3.17 -11.52 -1.93
CA ASN A 188 3.21 -11.70 -0.48
C ASN A 188 4.26 -12.80 -0.21
N CYS A 189 5.23 -12.52 0.65
CA CYS A 189 6.26 -13.49 1.03
C CYS A 189 6.37 -13.57 2.54
N ASN A 190 6.14 -14.74 3.12
CA ASN A 190 5.88 -14.95 4.55
C ASN A 190 7.05 -15.60 5.29
N SER A 191 8.05 -16.08 4.55
CA SER A 191 9.30 -16.62 5.06
C SER A 191 10.46 -16.35 4.08
N LYS A 192 11.71 -16.44 4.53
CA LYS A 192 12.86 -16.25 3.62
C LYS A 192 12.99 -17.39 2.62
N GLU A 193 12.52 -18.56 3.01
CA GLU A 193 12.53 -19.80 2.25
C GLU A 193 11.55 -19.74 1.06
N GLU A 194 10.48 -18.94 1.17
CA GLU A 194 9.52 -18.72 0.08
C GLU A 194 10.06 -17.81 -1.03
N LEU A 195 11.11 -17.01 -0.78
CA LEU A 195 11.61 -16.07 -1.76
C LEU A 195 12.12 -16.79 -3.01
N THR A 196 11.53 -16.47 -4.16
CA THR A 196 11.95 -17.08 -5.45
C THR A 196 13.17 -16.39 -6.07
N CYS A 197 13.74 -15.39 -5.40
CA CYS A 197 14.88 -14.64 -5.84
C CYS A 197 15.82 -14.26 -4.68
N GLU A 198 17.06 -13.89 -5.00
CA GLU A 198 18.02 -13.50 -3.97
C GLU A 198 17.65 -12.15 -3.35
N SER A 199 17.57 -12.10 -2.02
CA SER A 199 17.18 -10.89 -1.25
C SER A 199 18.05 -9.64 -1.51
N ARG A 200 19.29 -9.79 -2.01
CA ARG A 200 20.16 -8.66 -2.36
C ARG A 200 19.61 -7.78 -3.48
N PHE A 201 18.70 -8.31 -4.30
CA PHE A 201 18.05 -7.55 -5.38
C PHE A 201 16.80 -6.79 -4.88
N LEU A 202 16.36 -7.01 -3.65
CA LEU A 202 15.12 -6.47 -3.11
C LEU A 202 15.37 -5.26 -2.21
N SER A 203 14.64 -4.19 -2.49
CA SER A 203 14.50 -3.03 -1.60
C SER A 203 13.64 -3.35 -0.38
N GLY A 204 12.61 -4.19 -0.54
CA GLY A 204 11.78 -4.63 0.58
C GLY A 204 10.85 -5.81 0.28
N ILE A 205 10.22 -6.33 1.32
CA ILE A 205 9.21 -7.40 1.23
C ILE A 205 7.95 -6.97 1.99
N ILE A 206 6.80 -7.17 1.37
CA ILE A 206 5.48 -7.07 1.98
C ILE A 206 5.10 -8.47 2.49
N THR A 207 4.83 -8.57 3.78
CA THR A 207 4.67 -9.85 4.49
C THR A 207 3.59 -9.78 5.56
N ASP A 208 2.85 -10.87 5.74
CA ASP A 208 1.91 -11.06 6.84
C ASP A 208 2.64 -11.28 8.18
N PHE A 209 3.91 -11.70 8.13
CA PHE A 209 4.69 -12.08 9.31
C PHE A 209 6.00 -11.27 9.39
N PRO A 210 5.93 -9.94 9.64
CA PRO A 210 7.11 -9.08 9.61
C PRO A 210 8.18 -9.46 10.64
N PHE A 211 7.79 -10.11 11.74
CA PHE A 211 8.73 -10.56 12.77
C PHE A 211 9.60 -11.74 12.33
N ASN A 212 9.19 -12.53 11.31
CA ASN A 212 10.00 -13.62 10.74
C ASN A 212 11.25 -13.10 10.02
N PHE A 213 11.25 -11.84 9.60
CA PHE A 213 12.32 -11.23 8.83
C PHE A 213 13.27 -10.38 9.67
N LYS A 214 12.98 -10.19 10.97
CA LYS A 214 13.91 -9.53 11.88
C LYS A 214 15.16 -10.38 12.06
N ARG A 215 16.32 -9.74 11.95
CA ARG A 215 17.57 -10.30 12.46
C ARG A 215 17.59 -10.07 13.97
N ASN A 216 17.88 -11.12 14.74
CA ASN A 216 18.31 -10.99 16.13
C ASN A 216 19.59 -10.14 16.20
#